data_AF-A0A343W0P4-F1
#
_entry.id   AF-A0A343W0P4-F1
#
_cell.length_a   1.000
_cell.length_b   1.000
_cell.length_c   1.000
_cell.angle_alpha   90.00
_cell.angle_beta   90.00
_cell.angle_gamma   90.00
#
_symmetry.space_group_name_H-M   'P 1'
#
loop_
_entity.id
_entity.type
_entity.pdbx_description
1 polymer ?
#
loop_
_entity_poly.entity_id
_entity_poly.type
_entity_poly.pdbx_seq_one_letter_code
_entity_poly.pdbx_strand_id
1 'polypeptide(L)'
;RPPQPPVYLFLIDVSVNSVNSGLLDIICSTIKRLLPKNSDENAHEVGMNNKHIFDLRTLIGIITFDSTVHFYNLNPNLKQSQMMVVPDLSDLFIPLPDDILVNAHESQNSLDLLLDNLPTMWRNNKVTDCCAGNAIKAAYMVLKKIGGKLLLFLSSVPNIGEMTVSATRESKPLTKSKYKNIYKSGSSSGSGNNMADVKLREIELLNPLNNSYSELAQTITQYQIAVDLFACPANQQLDLATIYPLIKNSGGSLYYYPQFNVHHYSE
;
A
#
# COMPACT_ATOMS: atom_id res chain seq x y z
N ARG A 1 -1.71 -28.20 -4.37
CA ARG A 1 -0.51 -27.85 -5.16
C ARG A 1 0.70 -27.87 -4.24
N PRO A 2 1.93 -28.09 -4.75
CA PRO A 2 3.14 -27.91 -3.96
C PRO A 2 3.22 -26.49 -3.35
N PRO A 3 3.85 -26.32 -2.18
CA PRO A 3 4.02 -25.00 -1.56
C PRO A 3 4.73 -24.02 -2.49
N GLN A 4 4.05 -22.91 -2.81
CA GLN A 4 4.62 -21.83 -3.62
C GLN A 4 5.72 -21.09 -2.84
N PRO A 5 6.68 -20.45 -3.52
CA PRO A 5 7.63 -19.57 -2.86
C PRO A 5 6.91 -18.40 -2.16
N PRO A 6 7.44 -17.86 -1.05
CA PRO A 6 6.98 -16.58 -0.53
C PRO A 6 7.17 -15.48 -1.58
N VAL A 7 6.17 -14.62 -1.75
CA VAL A 7 6.21 -13.48 -2.66
C VAL A 7 5.87 -12.21 -1.90
N TYR A 8 6.73 -11.20 -2.00
CA TYR A 8 6.51 -9.87 -1.42
C TYR A 8 6.54 -8.81 -2.53
N LEU A 9 5.43 -8.10 -2.72
CA LEU A 9 5.34 -7.01 -3.68
C LEU A 9 5.21 -5.68 -2.92
N PHE A 10 6.21 -4.83 -3.06
CA PHE A 10 6.23 -3.50 -2.45
C PHE A 10 5.55 -2.51 -3.38
N LEU A 11 4.43 -1.93 -2.94
CA LEU A 11 3.64 -0.97 -3.69
C LEU A 11 3.76 0.40 -3.00
N ILE A 12 4.53 1.30 -3.60
CA ILE A 12 5.08 2.48 -2.92
C ILE A 12 4.51 3.76 -3.54
N ASP A 13 3.83 4.55 -2.73
CA ASP A 13 3.43 5.92 -3.07
C ASP A 13 4.68 6.80 -3.26
N VAL A 14 4.79 7.45 -4.43
CA VAL A 14 5.86 8.40 -4.78
C VAL A 14 5.31 9.79 -5.10
N SER A 15 4.06 10.07 -4.71
CA SER A 15 3.48 11.41 -4.75
C SER A 15 4.28 12.38 -3.88
N VAL A 16 4.03 13.68 -4.10
CA VAL A 16 4.73 14.77 -3.41
C VAL A 16 4.68 14.66 -1.87
N ASN A 17 3.59 14.12 -1.30
CA ASN A 17 3.49 13.94 0.15
C ASN A 17 4.44 12.85 0.67
N SER A 18 4.58 11.75 -0.07
CA SER A 18 5.48 10.65 0.29
C SER A 18 6.95 11.09 0.20
N VAL A 19 7.29 11.85 -0.84
CA VAL A 19 8.65 12.39 -1.03
C VAL A 19 8.98 13.46 0.02
N ASN A 20 8.14 14.48 0.19
CA ASN A 20 8.43 15.59 1.09
C ASN A 20 8.42 15.21 2.57
N SER A 21 7.68 14.18 2.96
CA SER A 21 7.70 13.66 4.33
C SER A 21 8.94 12.80 4.65
N GLY A 22 9.76 12.48 3.63
CA GLY A 22 10.88 11.55 3.72
C GLY A 22 10.47 10.09 3.85
N LEU A 23 9.19 9.77 3.61
CA LEU A 23 8.67 8.41 3.70
C LEU A 23 9.35 7.49 2.65
N LEU A 24 9.50 7.98 1.42
CA LEU A 24 10.14 7.21 0.35
C LEU A 24 11.57 6.79 0.73
N ASP A 25 12.38 7.70 1.25
CA ASP A 25 13.75 7.45 1.71
C ASP A 25 13.80 6.37 2.80
N ILE A 26 12.88 6.45 3.78
CA ILE A 26 12.79 5.48 4.88
C ILE A 26 12.36 4.10 4.36
N ILE A 27 11.40 4.04 3.44
CA ILE A 27 10.97 2.77 2.82
C ILE A 27 12.14 2.14 2.09
N CYS A 28 12.79 2.89 1.19
CA CYS A 28 13.89 2.38 0.38
C CYS A 28 15.05 1.88 1.26
N SER A 29 15.47 2.69 2.24
CA SER A 29 16.54 2.34 3.18
C SER A 29 16.18 1.11 4.04
N THR A 30 14.92 1.01 4.45
CA THR A 30 14.44 -0.12 5.25
C THR A 30 14.39 -1.40 4.43
N ILE A 31 13.79 -1.40 3.24
CA ILE A 31 13.76 -2.58 2.36
C ILE A 31 15.18 -3.05 2.08
N LYS A 32 16.09 -2.13 1.70
CA LYS A 32 17.50 -2.43 1.43
C LYS A 32 18.19 -3.11 2.61
N ARG A 33 17.95 -2.62 3.84
CA ARG A 33 18.52 -3.23 5.06
C ARG A 33 17.99 -4.64 5.32
N LEU A 34 16.77 -4.96 4.88
CA LEU A 34 16.14 -6.27 5.07
C LEU A 34 16.50 -7.27 3.97
N LEU A 35 17.00 -6.82 2.82
CA LEU A 35 17.43 -7.70 1.73
C LEU A 35 18.54 -8.65 2.18
N PRO A 36 18.65 -9.85 1.57
CA PRO A 36 19.75 -10.76 1.83
C PRO A 36 21.09 -10.07 1.58
N LYS A 37 22.14 -10.46 2.29
CA LYS A 37 23.50 -9.96 2.04
C LYS A 37 24.37 -11.10 1.52
N ASN A 38 25.06 -10.86 0.41
CA ASN A 38 26.02 -11.80 -0.20
C ASN A 38 27.06 -12.41 0.77
N SER A 39 27.33 -11.79 1.93
CA SER A 39 28.25 -12.33 2.94
C SER A 39 27.69 -13.48 3.77
N ASP A 40 26.41 -13.79 3.67
CA ASP A 40 25.73 -14.77 4.53
C ASP A 40 25.82 -16.22 4.00
N GLU A 41 26.51 -16.46 2.88
CA GLU A 41 26.70 -17.81 2.32
C GLU A 41 27.42 -18.79 3.28
N ASN A 42 28.17 -18.28 4.26
CA ASN A 42 28.84 -19.09 5.29
C ASN A 42 28.06 -19.21 6.61
N ALA A 43 26.85 -18.66 6.72
CA ALA A 43 26.03 -18.73 7.94
C ALA A 43 25.25 -20.06 8.10
N HIS A 44 25.75 -21.15 7.50
CA HIS A 44 25.14 -22.47 7.64
C HIS A 44 25.32 -23.09 9.04
N GLU A 45 26.20 -22.55 9.89
CA GLU A 45 26.45 -23.10 11.23
C GLU A 45 26.84 -22.03 12.26
N VAL A 46 25.93 -21.14 12.67
CA VAL A 46 26.04 -20.52 13.99
C VAL A 46 24.65 -20.34 14.60
N GLY A 47 24.46 -20.96 15.76
CA GLY A 47 23.20 -20.93 16.50
C GLY A 47 22.72 -19.52 16.86
N MET A 48 21.39 -19.41 16.96
CA MET A 48 20.64 -18.34 17.63
C MET A 48 20.84 -16.90 17.08
N ASN A 49 19.79 -16.41 16.40
CA ASN A 49 19.31 -15.01 16.33
C ASN A 49 19.41 -14.22 15.00
N ASN A 50 20.00 -14.72 13.92
CA ASN A 50 19.85 -14.10 12.60
C ASN A 50 18.75 -14.80 11.79
N LYS A 51 17.48 -14.50 12.10
CA LYS A 51 16.36 -14.96 11.29
C LYS A 51 16.44 -14.29 9.91
N HIS A 52 16.95 -14.99 8.90
CA HIS A 52 16.84 -14.55 7.51
C HIS A 52 15.38 -14.25 7.20
N ILE A 53 15.09 -12.99 6.86
CA ILE A 53 13.74 -12.50 6.62
C ILE A 53 13.18 -13.08 5.31
N PHE A 54 14.08 -13.34 4.36
CA PHE A 54 13.78 -13.91 3.05
C PHE A 54 14.47 -15.28 2.90
N ASP A 55 13.68 -16.30 2.58
CA ASP A 55 14.22 -17.62 2.25
C ASP A 55 14.86 -17.62 0.85
N LEU A 56 15.58 -18.69 0.48
CA LEU A 56 16.27 -18.80 -0.81
C LEU A 56 15.34 -18.80 -2.03
N ARG A 57 14.03 -19.02 -1.84
CA ARG A 57 13.05 -19.06 -2.93
C ARG A 57 12.21 -17.78 -2.99
N THR A 58 12.44 -16.83 -2.09
CA THR A 58 11.59 -15.67 -1.94
C THR A 58 11.66 -14.79 -3.18
N LEU A 59 10.49 -14.49 -3.73
CA LEU A 59 10.34 -13.55 -4.83
C LEU A 59 9.98 -12.16 -4.29
N ILE A 60 10.56 -11.14 -4.91
CA ILE A 60 10.34 -9.74 -4.57
C ILE A 60 10.04 -8.94 -5.83
N GLY A 61 9.15 -7.96 -5.72
CA GLY A 61 8.91 -6.95 -6.74
C GLY A 61 8.68 -5.58 -6.13
N ILE A 62 8.91 -4.54 -6.92
CA ILE A 62 8.67 -3.15 -6.55
C ILE A 62 7.80 -2.51 -7.64
N ILE A 63 6.74 -1.83 -7.23
CA ILE A 63 5.91 -0.97 -8.08
C ILE A 63 5.77 0.37 -7.35
N THR A 64 5.96 1.47 -8.05
CA THR A 64 5.70 2.81 -7.48
C THR A 64 4.48 3.43 -8.15
N PHE A 65 3.80 4.35 -7.48
CA PHE A 65 2.65 5.04 -8.06
C PHE A 65 2.49 6.47 -7.56
N ASP A 66 1.95 7.33 -8.42
CA ASP A 66 1.44 8.66 -8.10
C ASP A 66 0.12 8.89 -8.86
N SER A 67 0.09 9.79 -9.85
CA SER A 67 -0.94 9.85 -10.88
C SER A 67 -0.91 8.66 -11.86
N THR A 68 0.24 7.97 -11.97
CA THR A 68 0.43 6.83 -12.88
C THR A 68 1.07 5.64 -12.16
N VAL A 69 1.02 4.44 -12.77
CA VAL A 69 1.62 3.22 -12.21
C VAL A 69 2.97 2.97 -12.87
N HIS A 70 4.00 2.65 -12.08
CA HIS A 70 5.37 2.45 -12.56
C HIS A 70 5.88 1.05 -12.20
N PHE A 71 6.23 0.28 -13.22
CA PHE A 71 6.84 -1.04 -13.09
C PHE A 71 8.34 -0.94 -13.27
N TYR A 72 9.08 -1.84 -12.62
CA TYR A 72 10.54 -1.92 -12.76
C TYR A 72 10.94 -3.29 -13.29
N ASN A 73 11.78 -3.31 -14.33
CA ASN A 73 12.46 -4.51 -14.77
C ASN A 73 13.62 -4.78 -13.82
N LEU A 74 13.55 -5.88 -13.07
CA LEU A 74 14.52 -6.25 -12.05
C LEU A 74 15.47 -7.37 -12.50
N ASN A 75 15.55 -7.64 -13.81
CA ASN A 75 16.42 -8.68 -14.35
C ASN A 75 17.89 -8.47 -13.88
N PRO A 76 18.51 -9.48 -13.25
CA PRO A 76 19.86 -9.36 -12.68
C PRO A 76 20.97 -9.15 -13.72
N ASN A 77 20.68 -9.42 -15.01
CA ASN A 77 21.63 -9.21 -16.10
C ASN A 77 21.68 -7.75 -16.59
N LEU A 78 20.76 -6.90 -16.12
CA LEU A 78 20.77 -5.47 -16.46
C LEU A 78 21.75 -4.72 -15.57
N LYS A 79 22.54 -3.83 -16.15
CA LYS A 79 23.41 -2.91 -15.40
C LYS A 79 22.62 -1.94 -14.51
N GLN A 80 21.39 -1.64 -14.91
CA GLN A 80 20.48 -0.74 -14.21
C GLN A 80 19.03 -1.14 -14.52
N SER A 81 18.17 -1.10 -13.50
CA SER A 81 16.74 -1.38 -13.63
C SER A 81 16.06 -0.39 -14.56
N GLN A 82 15.14 -0.89 -15.39
CA GLN A 82 14.37 -0.07 -16.33
C GLN A 82 12.98 0.22 -15.76
N MET A 83 12.58 1.49 -15.72
CA MET A 83 11.23 1.89 -15.33
C MET A 83 10.30 1.93 -16.54
N MET A 84 9.10 1.36 -16.41
CA MET A 84 8.04 1.46 -17.41
C MET A 84 6.81 2.12 -16.78
N VAL A 85 6.34 3.17 -17.43
CA VAL A 85 5.22 3.98 -16.96
C VAL A 85 3.95 3.52 -17.65
N VAL A 86 2.91 3.22 -16.88
CA VAL A 86 1.56 2.93 -17.35
C VAL A 86 0.65 4.08 -16.94
N PRO A 87 0.43 5.06 -17.84
CA PRO A 87 -0.35 6.26 -17.54
C PRO A 87 -1.86 6.07 -17.72
N ASP A 88 -2.27 5.11 -18.54
CA ASP A 88 -3.69 4.83 -18.77
C ASP A 88 -4.26 4.03 -17.59
N LEU A 89 -5.04 4.69 -16.76
CA LEU A 89 -5.71 4.09 -15.61
C LEU A 89 -6.98 3.33 -16.00
N SER A 90 -7.50 3.55 -17.22
CA SER A 90 -8.71 2.88 -17.70
C SER A 90 -8.41 1.51 -18.30
N ASP A 91 -7.23 1.34 -18.89
CA ASP A 91 -6.75 0.07 -19.47
C ASP A 91 -5.39 -0.33 -18.87
N LEU A 92 -5.41 -0.76 -17.61
CA LEU A 92 -4.20 -1.24 -16.94
C LEU A 92 -3.73 -2.57 -17.51
N PHE A 93 -2.45 -2.64 -17.86
CA PHE A 93 -1.77 -3.86 -18.26
C PHE A 93 -0.43 -4.04 -17.52
N ILE A 94 0.11 -5.25 -17.56
CA ILE A 94 1.46 -5.53 -17.07
C ILE A 94 2.42 -5.36 -18.26
N PRO A 95 3.35 -4.39 -18.23
CA PRO A 95 4.20 -4.08 -19.39
C PRO A 95 5.29 -5.10 -19.66
N LEU A 96 5.60 -5.99 -18.69
CA LEU A 96 6.50 -7.11 -18.88
C LEU A 96 5.82 -8.45 -18.56
N PRO A 97 6.02 -9.48 -19.39
CA PRO A 97 5.53 -10.81 -19.06
C PRO A 97 6.22 -11.42 -17.83
N ASP A 98 7.51 -11.13 -17.66
CA ASP A 98 8.45 -11.68 -16.67
C ASP A 98 9.30 -10.55 -16.01
N ASP A 99 10.20 -10.91 -15.08
CA ASP A 99 11.18 -10.00 -14.43
C ASP A 99 10.61 -8.83 -13.59
N ILE A 100 9.32 -8.82 -13.29
CA ILE A 100 8.70 -7.92 -12.29
C ILE A 100 8.82 -8.51 -10.88
N LEU A 101 8.68 -9.83 -10.77
CA LEU A 101 8.96 -10.60 -9.56
C LEU A 101 10.25 -11.39 -9.81
N VAL A 102 11.28 -11.13 -9.01
CA VAL A 102 12.59 -11.75 -9.13
C VAL A 102 13.01 -12.41 -7.82
N ASN A 103 13.94 -13.36 -7.88
CA ASN A 103 14.49 -13.95 -6.66
C ASN A 103 15.30 -12.89 -5.87
N ALA A 104 14.98 -12.74 -4.58
CA ALA A 104 15.58 -11.72 -3.72
C ALA A 104 17.10 -11.88 -3.52
N HIS A 105 17.62 -13.11 -3.56
CA HIS A 105 19.05 -13.39 -3.43
C HIS A 105 19.76 -13.16 -4.77
N GLU A 106 19.23 -13.73 -5.85
CA GLU A 106 19.86 -13.62 -7.18
C GLU A 106 19.88 -12.17 -7.72
N SER A 107 18.88 -11.37 -7.35
CA SER A 107 18.72 -10.00 -7.83
C SER A 107 19.11 -8.94 -6.79
N GLN A 108 19.85 -9.31 -5.73
CA GLN A 108 20.21 -8.41 -4.64
C GLN A 108 20.83 -7.10 -5.15
N ASN A 109 21.82 -7.18 -6.05
CA ASN A 109 22.52 -6.01 -6.57
C ASN A 109 21.60 -5.05 -7.35
N SER A 110 20.70 -5.60 -8.18
CA SER A 110 19.73 -4.80 -8.96
C SER A 110 18.70 -4.13 -8.05
N LEU A 111 18.26 -4.82 -7.00
CA LEU A 111 17.36 -4.28 -5.98
C LEU A 111 18.03 -3.17 -5.17
N ASP A 112 19.26 -3.39 -4.70
CA ASP A 112 20.04 -2.40 -3.96
C ASP A 112 20.23 -1.11 -4.76
N LEU A 113 20.61 -1.23 -6.03
CA LEU A 113 20.80 -0.09 -6.92
C LEU A 113 19.50 0.64 -7.20
N LEU A 114 18.39 -0.07 -7.41
CA LEU A 114 17.09 0.58 -7.59
C LEU A 114 16.67 1.35 -6.33
N LEU A 115 16.79 0.73 -5.16
CA LEU A 115 16.41 1.32 -3.88
C LEU A 115 17.24 2.56 -3.55
N ASP A 116 18.53 2.60 -3.89
CA ASP A 116 19.37 3.81 -3.76
C ASP A 116 18.93 4.95 -4.70
N ASN A 117 18.46 4.60 -5.90
CA ASN A 117 18.12 5.58 -6.93
C ASN A 117 16.70 6.13 -6.79
N LEU A 118 15.74 5.36 -6.26
CA LEU A 118 14.33 5.73 -6.16
C LEU A 118 14.09 7.11 -5.50
N PRO A 119 14.66 7.42 -4.32
CA PRO A 119 14.47 8.73 -3.70
C PRO A 119 15.01 9.88 -4.57
N THR A 120 16.16 9.67 -5.23
CA THR A 120 16.73 10.68 -6.13
C THR A 120 15.89 10.88 -7.39
N MET A 121 15.32 9.80 -7.94
CA MET A 121 14.45 9.86 -9.12
C MET A 121 13.17 10.67 -8.86
N TRP A 122 12.58 10.52 -7.67
CA TRP A 122 11.32 11.16 -7.31
C TRP A 122 11.48 12.45 -6.48
N ARG A 123 12.70 12.87 -6.12
CA ARG A 123 12.99 14.04 -5.25
C ARG A 123 12.24 15.32 -5.63
N ASN A 124 12.05 15.56 -6.92
CA ASN A 124 11.42 16.77 -7.44
C ASN A 124 9.96 16.53 -7.87
N ASN A 125 9.36 15.39 -7.53
CA ASN A 125 7.98 15.09 -7.89
C ASN A 125 7.02 16.02 -7.15
N LYS A 126 6.12 16.65 -7.91
CA LYS A 126 5.10 17.58 -7.39
C LYS A 126 3.68 17.06 -7.57
N VAL A 127 3.53 15.83 -8.07
CA VAL A 127 2.22 15.21 -8.30
C VAL A 127 1.53 14.99 -6.95
N THR A 128 0.36 15.60 -6.79
CA THR A 128 -0.54 15.42 -5.64
C THR A 128 -1.54 14.30 -5.86
N ASP A 129 -1.72 13.89 -7.11
CA ASP A 129 -2.66 12.83 -7.47
C ASP A 129 -2.12 11.46 -7.07
N CYS A 130 -3.05 10.59 -6.68
CA CYS A 130 -2.79 9.29 -6.12
C CYS A 130 -3.80 8.28 -6.69
N CYS A 131 -3.32 7.44 -7.61
CA CYS A 131 -4.06 6.36 -8.26
C CYS A 131 -3.93 5.03 -7.50
N ALA A 132 -3.89 5.04 -6.17
CA ALA A 132 -3.61 3.85 -5.37
C ALA A 132 -4.54 2.66 -5.69
N GLY A 133 -5.82 2.92 -5.99
CA GLY A 133 -6.74 1.86 -6.38
C GLY A 133 -6.30 1.12 -7.65
N ASN A 134 -5.90 1.86 -8.69
CA ASN A 134 -5.31 1.32 -9.92
C ASN A 134 -4.00 0.59 -9.65
N ALA A 135 -3.14 1.15 -8.79
CA ALA A 135 -1.88 0.53 -8.40
C ALA A 135 -2.09 -0.83 -7.69
N ILE A 136 -3.12 -0.95 -6.83
CA ILE A 136 -3.51 -2.21 -6.19
C ILE A 136 -4.03 -3.22 -7.23
N LYS A 137 -4.81 -2.77 -8.23
CA LYS A 137 -5.25 -3.65 -9.33
C LYS A 137 -4.08 -4.19 -10.15
N ALA A 138 -3.13 -3.33 -10.49
CA ALA A 138 -1.89 -3.72 -11.15
C ALA A 138 -1.10 -4.74 -10.31
N ALA A 139 -0.96 -4.50 -9.01
CA ALA A 139 -0.32 -5.45 -8.09
C ALA A 139 -1.05 -6.79 -8.04
N TYR A 140 -2.38 -6.80 -8.02
CA TYR A 140 -3.19 -8.01 -8.13
C TYR A 140 -2.90 -8.76 -9.44
N MET A 141 -2.82 -8.07 -10.58
CA MET A 141 -2.51 -8.69 -11.87
C MET A 141 -1.15 -9.37 -11.90
N VAL A 142 -0.16 -8.83 -11.18
CA VAL A 142 1.16 -9.46 -10.98
C VAL A 142 1.05 -10.67 -10.05
N LEU A 143 0.43 -10.51 -8.89
CA LEU A 143 0.41 -11.53 -7.83
C LEU A 143 -0.52 -12.71 -8.13
N LYS A 144 -1.61 -12.53 -8.91
CA LYS A 144 -2.63 -13.58 -9.12
C LYS A 144 -2.10 -14.88 -9.71
N LYS A 145 -0.91 -14.86 -10.32
CA LYS A 145 -0.25 -16.07 -10.87
C LYS A 145 0.24 -17.02 -9.76
N ILE A 146 0.69 -16.48 -8.63
CA ILE A 146 1.40 -17.24 -7.56
C ILE A 146 0.73 -17.10 -6.19
N GLY A 147 0.10 -15.97 -5.92
CA GLY A 147 -0.27 -15.52 -4.57
C GLY A 147 0.87 -14.75 -3.92
N GLY A 148 0.67 -14.32 -2.67
CA GLY A 148 1.71 -13.62 -1.92
C GLY A 148 1.19 -12.54 -0.99
N LYS A 149 2.09 -11.61 -0.65
CA LYS A 149 1.79 -10.47 0.20
C LYS A 149 2.10 -9.15 -0.52
N LEU A 150 1.10 -8.29 -0.58
CA LEU A 150 1.22 -6.91 -1.04
C LEU A 150 1.52 -6.01 0.18
N LEU A 151 2.62 -5.27 0.14
CA LEU A 151 2.94 -4.25 1.13
C LEU A 151 2.66 -2.88 0.50
N LEU A 152 1.54 -2.27 0.88
CA LEU A 152 1.10 -0.96 0.39
C LEU A 152 1.60 0.13 1.33
N PHE A 153 2.38 1.06 0.80
CA PHE A 153 2.81 2.27 1.51
C PHE A 153 2.09 3.48 0.91
N LEU A 154 1.32 4.18 1.74
CA LEU A 154 0.41 5.21 1.29
C LEU A 154 0.53 6.47 2.16
N SER A 155 0.84 7.61 1.53
CA SER A 155 0.90 8.92 2.18
C SER A 155 -0.20 9.87 1.69
N SER A 156 -0.60 9.73 0.42
CA SER A 156 -1.62 10.55 -0.23
C SER A 156 -2.98 9.86 -0.32
N VAL A 157 -4.04 10.66 -0.24
CA VAL A 157 -5.42 10.18 -0.38
C VAL A 157 -5.64 9.67 -1.81
N PRO A 158 -6.10 8.41 -1.99
CA PRO A 158 -6.53 7.94 -3.31
C PRO A 158 -7.64 8.85 -3.88
N ASN A 159 -7.33 9.65 -4.90
CA ASN A 159 -8.16 10.75 -5.38
C ASN A 159 -8.45 10.73 -6.89
N ILE A 160 -7.75 9.91 -7.66
CA ILE A 160 -8.00 9.69 -9.09
C ILE A 160 -8.14 8.21 -9.42
N GLY A 161 -8.71 7.92 -10.58
CA GLY A 161 -8.89 6.55 -11.07
C GLY A 161 -9.98 5.79 -10.31
N GLU A 162 -9.75 4.51 -10.10
CA GLU A 162 -10.68 3.62 -9.41
C GLU A 162 -10.45 3.57 -7.89
N MET A 163 -11.49 3.20 -7.15
CA MET A 163 -11.46 3.06 -5.69
C MET A 163 -10.99 4.32 -4.95
N THR A 164 -11.30 5.50 -5.49
CA THR A 164 -11.06 6.77 -4.80
C THR A 164 -11.78 6.81 -3.46
N VAL A 165 -11.21 7.52 -2.49
CA VAL A 165 -11.79 7.73 -1.17
C VAL A 165 -12.08 9.20 -0.93
N SER A 166 -12.81 9.53 0.14
CA SER A 166 -13.26 10.90 0.40
C SER A 166 -12.50 11.51 1.57
N ALA A 167 -11.59 12.45 1.29
CA ALA A 167 -10.83 13.17 2.33
C ALA A 167 -11.66 14.09 3.24
N THR A 168 -12.90 14.39 2.87
CA THR A 168 -13.74 15.40 3.54
C THR A 168 -15.06 14.83 4.09
N ARG A 169 -15.10 13.51 4.41
CA ARG A 169 -16.33 12.86 4.91
C ARG A 169 -16.90 13.54 6.15
N GLU A 170 -16.05 14.04 7.02
CA GLU A 170 -16.43 14.78 8.23
C GLU A 170 -17.14 16.11 7.95
N SER A 171 -17.04 16.66 6.74
CA SER A 171 -17.70 17.92 6.37
C SER A 171 -19.08 17.74 5.74
N LYS A 172 -19.41 16.52 5.28
CA LYS A 172 -20.67 16.27 4.58
C LYS A 172 -21.83 16.06 5.57
N PRO A 173 -23.04 16.60 5.28
CA PRO A 173 -24.23 16.37 6.09
C PRO A 173 -24.71 14.92 5.95
N LEU A 174 -25.20 14.33 7.06
CA LEU A 174 -25.71 12.96 7.08
C LEU A 174 -27.01 12.87 6.27
N THR A 175 -27.01 12.23 5.11
CA THR A 175 -28.19 12.19 4.24
C THR A 175 -29.10 10.98 4.43
N LYS A 176 -28.70 9.90 5.13
CA LYS A 176 -29.56 8.75 5.52
C LYS A 176 -28.77 7.72 6.36
N SER A 177 -28.84 7.80 7.68
CA SER A 177 -28.24 6.78 8.55
C SER A 177 -29.12 5.53 8.65
N LYS A 178 -28.56 4.35 8.33
CA LYS A 178 -29.23 3.05 8.63
C LYS A 178 -29.47 2.85 10.14
N TYR A 179 -28.67 3.53 10.96
CA TYR A 179 -28.74 3.45 12.42
C TYR A 179 -29.67 4.49 13.05
N LYS A 180 -30.30 5.36 12.23
CA LYS A 180 -31.15 6.47 12.68
C LYS A 180 -32.25 6.00 13.65
N ASN A 181 -32.84 4.84 13.41
CA ASN A 181 -33.92 4.31 14.24
C ASN A 181 -33.42 3.79 15.60
N ILE A 182 -32.18 3.31 15.68
CA ILE A 182 -31.58 2.75 16.91
C ILE A 182 -31.26 3.87 17.89
N TYR A 183 -30.65 4.97 17.41
CA TYR A 183 -30.25 6.09 18.27
C TYR A 183 -31.37 7.10 18.55
N LYS A 184 -32.54 6.97 17.91
CA LYS A 184 -33.74 7.78 18.19
C LYS A 184 -34.79 7.11 19.07
N SER A 185 -34.69 5.80 19.33
CA SER A 185 -35.73 5.02 20.03
C SER A 185 -35.85 5.28 21.55
N GLY A 186 -35.08 6.22 22.12
CA GLY A 186 -35.04 6.47 23.57
C GLY A 186 -35.56 7.84 24.03
N SER A 187 -36.18 8.66 23.17
CA SER A 187 -36.58 10.02 23.57
C SER A 187 -37.89 10.45 22.92
N SER A 188 -38.93 10.57 23.75
CA SER A 188 -40.16 11.27 23.44
C SER A 188 -39.89 12.74 23.12
N SER A 189 -40.50 13.22 22.03
CA SER A 189 -40.91 14.60 21.75
C SER A 189 -39.95 15.75 22.13
N GLY A 190 -39.42 16.41 21.10
CA GLY A 190 -39.37 17.89 21.09
C GLY A 190 -38.18 18.56 21.74
N SER A 191 -36.95 18.24 21.32
CA SER A 191 -35.86 19.23 21.20
C SER A 191 -34.73 18.62 20.37
N GLY A 192 -34.09 19.41 19.49
CA GLY A 192 -33.03 18.94 18.60
C GLY A 192 -31.81 18.46 19.39
N ASN A 193 -31.73 17.15 19.63
CA ASN A 193 -30.64 16.55 20.41
C ASN A 193 -29.38 16.38 19.55
N ASN A 194 -28.56 17.42 19.49
CA ASN A 194 -27.23 17.45 18.87
C ASN A 194 -26.39 16.18 19.20
N MET A 195 -26.53 15.61 20.41
CA MET A 195 -25.79 14.42 20.86
C MET A 195 -26.12 13.13 20.08
N ALA A 196 -27.39 12.90 19.72
CA ALA A 196 -27.78 11.71 18.96
C ALA A 196 -27.26 11.78 17.51
N ASP A 197 -27.29 12.99 16.94
CA ASP A 197 -26.77 13.25 15.61
C ASP A 197 -25.23 13.11 15.57
N VAL A 198 -24.52 13.50 16.64
CA VAL A 198 -23.07 13.27 16.80
C VAL A 198 -22.74 11.77 16.83
N LYS A 199 -23.44 10.95 17.63
CA LYS A 199 -23.18 9.49 17.69
C LYS A 199 -23.48 8.79 16.36
N LEU A 200 -24.57 9.17 15.69
CA LEU A 200 -24.90 8.65 14.36
C LEU A 200 -23.80 9.01 13.35
N ARG A 201 -23.22 10.21 13.46
CA ARG A 201 -22.11 10.66 12.61
C ARG A 201 -20.86 9.83 12.83
N GLU A 202 -20.47 9.60 14.07
CA GLU A 202 -19.30 8.78 14.40
C GLU A 202 -19.41 7.39 13.77
N ILE A 203 -20.57 6.75 13.88
CA ILE A 203 -20.80 5.42 13.31
C ILE A 203 -20.74 5.44 11.79
N GLU A 204 -21.30 6.47 11.15
CA GLU A 204 -21.22 6.62 9.70
C GLU A 204 -19.78 6.81 9.21
N LEU A 205 -18.96 7.58 9.93
CA LEU A 205 -17.56 7.79 9.59
C LEU A 205 -16.73 6.50 9.70
N LEU A 206 -17.13 5.57 10.58
CA LEU A 206 -16.49 4.26 10.73
C LEU A 206 -16.93 3.23 9.68
N ASN A 207 -17.99 3.52 8.91
CA ASN A 207 -18.39 2.65 7.81
C ASN A 207 -17.60 2.98 6.52
N PRO A 208 -17.30 1.98 5.68
CA PRO A 208 -16.76 2.24 4.35
C PRO A 208 -17.71 3.12 3.53
N LEU A 209 -17.16 4.07 2.77
CA LEU A 209 -17.96 4.93 1.88
C LEU A 209 -18.65 4.14 0.76
N ASN A 210 -17.97 3.12 0.26
CA ASN A 210 -18.44 2.20 -0.78
C ASN A 210 -17.86 0.80 -0.53
N ASN A 211 -18.29 -0.18 -1.33
CA ASN A 211 -17.89 -1.57 -1.17
C ASN A 211 -16.68 -1.98 -2.03
N SER A 212 -16.10 -1.09 -2.83
CA SER A 212 -15.12 -1.48 -3.85
C SER A 212 -13.87 -2.17 -3.25
N TYR A 213 -13.38 -1.69 -2.11
CA TYR A 213 -12.28 -2.35 -1.38
C TYR A 213 -12.68 -3.70 -0.79
N SER A 214 -13.93 -3.86 -0.34
CA SER A 214 -14.45 -5.15 0.17
C SER A 214 -14.58 -6.18 -0.96
N GLU A 215 -15.10 -5.77 -2.11
CA GLU A 215 -15.25 -6.60 -3.32
C GLU A 215 -13.88 -7.02 -3.86
N LEU A 216 -12.90 -6.11 -3.87
CA LEU A 216 -11.54 -6.44 -4.22
C LEU A 216 -10.94 -7.45 -3.24
N ALA A 217 -11.18 -7.31 -1.93
CA ALA A 217 -10.71 -8.27 -0.92
C ALA A 217 -11.20 -9.69 -1.20
N GLN A 218 -12.49 -9.83 -1.56
CA GLN A 218 -13.07 -11.12 -1.94
C GLN A 218 -12.44 -11.69 -3.22
N THR A 219 -12.01 -10.83 -4.13
CA THR A 219 -11.33 -11.25 -5.36
C THR A 219 -9.91 -11.73 -5.05
N ILE A 220 -9.09 -10.92 -4.38
CA ILE A 220 -7.67 -11.22 -4.17
C ILE A 220 -7.44 -12.43 -3.24
N THR A 221 -8.37 -12.71 -2.32
CA THR A 221 -8.30 -13.86 -1.42
C THR A 221 -8.47 -15.19 -2.16
N GLN A 222 -9.21 -15.21 -3.29
CA GLN A 222 -9.30 -16.39 -4.17
C GLN A 222 -7.96 -16.75 -4.80
N TYR A 223 -7.03 -15.81 -4.85
CA TYR A 223 -5.68 -15.96 -5.37
C TYR A 223 -4.61 -15.96 -4.28
N GLN A 224 -5.00 -16.16 -3.01
CA GLN A 224 -4.07 -16.28 -1.88
C GLN A 224 -3.18 -15.03 -1.72
N ILE A 225 -3.76 -13.85 -1.93
CA ILE A 225 -3.08 -12.57 -1.74
C ILE A 225 -3.57 -11.91 -0.45
N ALA A 226 -2.63 -11.53 0.40
CA ALA A 226 -2.86 -10.69 1.58
C ALA A 226 -2.33 -9.27 1.35
N VAL A 227 -2.94 -8.26 1.96
CA VAL A 227 -2.50 -6.85 1.84
C VAL A 227 -2.20 -6.27 3.21
N ASP A 228 -0.95 -5.87 3.44
CA ASP A 228 -0.55 -5.05 4.57
C ASP A 228 -0.51 -3.57 4.14
N LEU A 229 -1.02 -2.67 4.98
CA LEU A 229 -1.06 -1.23 4.71
C LEU A 229 -0.25 -0.46 5.74
N PHE A 230 0.75 0.28 5.26
CA PHE A 230 1.48 1.30 6.00
C PHE A 230 0.93 2.67 5.60
N ALA A 231 0.02 3.19 6.41
CA ALA A 231 -0.64 4.47 6.21
C ALA A 231 0.11 5.58 6.95
N CYS A 232 0.76 6.46 6.18
CA CYS A 232 1.64 7.52 6.68
C CYS A 232 1.22 8.90 6.14
N PRO A 233 0.00 9.39 6.44
CA PRO A 233 -0.40 10.71 5.97
C PRO A 233 0.40 11.82 6.62
N ALA A 234 0.83 12.79 5.83
CA ALA A 234 1.45 14.01 6.35
C ALA A 234 0.40 14.95 6.97
N ASN A 235 -0.56 15.44 6.18
CA ASN A 235 -1.50 16.48 6.63
C ASN A 235 -2.98 16.15 6.37
N GLN A 236 -3.28 15.12 5.59
CA GLN A 236 -4.64 14.82 5.11
C GLN A 236 -5.08 13.42 5.55
N GLN A 237 -6.36 13.28 5.90
CA GLN A 237 -6.92 11.97 6.28
C GLN A 237 -7.11 11.05 5.06
N LEU A 238 -6.67 9.80 5.18
CA LEU A 238 -6.74 8.77 4.12
C LEU A 238 -8.09 8.03 4.03
N ASP A 239 -9.11 8.43 4.79
CA ASP A 239 -10.41 7.71 4.90
C ASP A 239 -10.21 6.19 5.08
N LEU A 240 -9.47 5.83 6.13
CA LEU A 240 -9.09 4.44 6.41
C LEU A 240 -10.30 3.52 6.59
N ALA A 241 -11.46 4.04 7.01
CA ALA A 241 -12.69 3.27 7.10
C ALA A 241 -13.10 2.66 5.74
N THR A 242 -12.82 3.35 4.63
CA THR A 242 -13.10 2.87 3.28
C THR A 242 -12.07 1.86 2.80
N ILE A 243 -10.78 2.03 3.13
CA ILE A 243 -9.69 1.16 2.66
C ILE A 243 -9.56 -0.13 3.51
N TYR A 244 -9.79 -0.03 4.82
CA TYR A 244 -9.55 -1.09 5.80
C TYR A 244 -10.21 -2.45 5.49
N PRO A 245 -11.41 -2.54 4.89
CA PRO A 245 -11.98 -3.83 4.51
C PRO A 245 -11.08 -4.67 3.61
N LEU A 246 -10.29 -4.05 2.72
CA LEU A 246 -9.30 -4.77 1.90
C LEU A 246 -8.26 -5.48 2.77
N ILE A 247 -7.77 -4.78 3.78
CA ILE A 247 -6.69 -5.22 4.66
C ILE A 247 -7.21 -6.35 5.57
N LYS A 248 -8.32 -6.07 6.25
CA LYS A 248 -8.95 -7.00 7.18
C LYS A 248 -9.38 -8.30 6.51
N ASN A 249 -10.08 -8.20 5.38
CA ASN A 249 -10.66 -9.39 4.74
C ASN A 249 -9.63 -10.20 3.96
N SER A 250 -8.49 -9.62 3.60
CA SER A 250 -7.36 -10.35 3.02
C SER A 250 -6.41 -10.96 4.05
N GLY A 251 -6.67 -10.77 5.35
CA GLY A 251 -5.86 -11.30 6.44
C GLY A 251 -4.56 -10.55 6.69
N GLY A 252 -4.45 -9.31 6.20
CA GLY A 252 -3.29 -8.45 6.43
C GLY A 252 -3.42 -7.55 7.66
N SER A 253 -2.49 -6.61 7.78
CA SER A 253 -2.33 -5.70 8.93
C SER A 253 -2.32 -4.23 8.51
N LEU A 254 -2.89 -3.37 9.36
CA LEU A 254 -2.85 -1.92 9.22
C LEU A 254 -1.84 -1.33 10.22
N TYR A 255 -0.88 -0.58 9.71
CA TYR A 255 0.05 0.24 10.47
C TYR A 255 -0.25 1.71 10.16
N TYR A 256 -0.60 2.48 11.17
CA TYR A 256 -1.02 3.88 11.00
C TYR A 256 -0.07 4.82 11.73
N TYR A 257 0.54 5.74 10.98
CA TYR A 257 1.50 6.74 11.44
C TYR A 257 0.93 8.13 11.13
N PRO A 258 0.13 8.73 12.03
CA PRO A 258 -0.49 10.02 11.80
C PRO A 258 0.56 11.13 11.76
N GLN A 259 0.37 12.10 10.86
CA GLN A 259 1.24 13.26 10.72
C GLN A 259 2.71 12.89 10.48
N PHE A 260 2.93 11.87 9.65
CA PHE A 260 4.26 11.36 9.39
C PHE A 260 5.13 12.41 8.68
N ASN A 261 6.28 12.72 9.28
CA ASN A 261 7.34 13.51 8.68
C ASN A 261 8.67 13.17 9.37
N VAL A 262 9.66 12.69 8.61
CA VAL A 262 10.97 12.28 9.15
C VAL A 262 11.72 13.45 9.79
N HIS A 263 11.47 14.68 9.33
CA HIS A 263 12.11 15.88 9.84
C HIS A 263 11.68 16.24 11.27
N HIS A 264 10.59 15.65 11.77
CA HIS A 264 10.21 15.78 13.18
C HIS A 264 11.08 14.94 14.12
N TYR A 265 11.85 13.98 13.60
CA TYR A 265 12.61 13.00 14.37
C TYR A 265 14.13 13.10 14.18
N SER A 266 14.60 14.09 13.42
CA SER A 266 16.02 14.35 13.19
C SER A 266 16.49 15.45 14.15
N GLU A 267 16.71 15.07 15.41
CA GLU A 267 17.59 15.78 16.35
C GLU A 267 18.96 15.10 16.41
#